data_AF-A0A4P5YUI6-F1
#
_entry.id   AF-A0A4P5YUI6-F1
#
_cell.length_a   1.000
_cell.length_b   1.000
_cell.length_c   1.000
_cell.angle_alpha   90.00
_cell.angle_beta   90.00
_cell.angle_gamma   90.00
#
_symmetry.space_group_name_H-M   'P 1'
#
loop_
_entity.id
_entity.type
_entity.pdbx_description
1 polymer ?
#
loop_
_entity_poly.entity_id
_entity_poly.type
_entity_poly.pdbx_seq_one_letter_code
_entity_poly.pdbx_strand_id
1 'polypeptide(L)'
;MWEQDTYKHKMNIVDLHNPQRINRNPDGVEVLFSSGNFVDQGFSVHKVELRLYLEKIDEKLGPYSLITSFVETDKGSVEMIYDEGFRGEDSLNRTVQFLTANLGISGLILRSIITLQDQIEKQKG
;
A
#
# COMPACT_ATOMS: atom_id res chain seq x y z
N MET A 1 13.49 31.19 -16.75
CA MET A 1 13.41 29.93 -17.51
C MET A 1 14.65 29.13 -17.17
N TRP A 2 14.65 28.03 -16.43
CA TRP A 2 13.66 27.17 -15.77
C TRP A 2 14.47 26.34 -14.75
N GLU A 3 13.91 25.99 -13.59
CA GLU A 3 14.26 24.81 -12.74
C GLU A 3 13.85 25.05 -11.28
N GLN A 4 12.57 25.34 -11.01
CA GLN A 4 12.04 25.21 -9.64
C GLN A 4 10.72 24.43 -9.55
N ASP A 5 10.20 23.85 -10.64
CA ASP A 5 8.92 23.11 -10.64
C ASP A 5 9.06 21.59 -10.40
N THR A 6 10.25 21.05 -10.17
CA THR A 6 10.46 19.58 -10.09
C THR A 6 10.44 18.99 -8.68
N TYR A 7 10.25 19.79 -7.63
CA TYR A 7 9.91 19.27 -6.30
C TYR A 7 8.40 19.25 -6.11
N LYS A 8 7.71 18.51 -7.00
CA LYS A 8 6.33 18.10 -6.75
C LYS A 8 6.35 17.32 -5.44
N HIS A 9 5.81 17.88 -4.36
CA HIS A 9 5.76 17.22 -3.06
C HIS A 9 5.04 15.88 -3.24
N LYS A 10 5.78 14.77 -3.22
CA LYS A 10 5.18 13.44 -3.32
C LYS A 10 4.38 13.20 -2.06
N MET A 11 3.07 13.07 -2.22
CA MET A 11 2.17 12.85 -1.10
C MET A 11 2.31 11.43 -0.60
N ASN A 12 2.47 11.23 0.71
CA ASN A 12 2.44 9.91 1.32
C ASN A 12 1.18 9.81 2.18
N ILE A 13 0.24 8.96 1.75
CA ILE A 13 -1.04 8.76 2.44
C ILE A 13 -0.98 7.45 3.20
N VAL A 14 -1.27 7.51 4.50
CA VAL A 14 -1.46 6.34 5.35
C VAL A 14 -2.93 6.25 5.70
N ASP A 15 -3.66 5.38 5.02
CA ASP A 15 -5.10 5.17 5.18
C ASP A 15 -5.38 4.06 6.19
N LEU A 16 -5.02 4.36 7.44
CA LEU A 16 -5.21 3.51 8.62
C LEU A 16 -5.93 4.30 9.71
N HIS A 17 -6.86 3.67 10.43
CA HIS A 17 -7.50 4.29 11.60
C HIS A 17 -6.48 4.71 12.68
N ASN A 18 -5.40 3.96 12.83
CA ASN A 18 -4.27 4.32 13.69
C ASN A 18 -2.95 4.17 12.90
N PRO A 19 -2.39 5.26 12.34
CA PRO A 19 -1.15 5.24 11.58
C PRO A 19 0.08 4.76 12.35
N GLN A 20 0.07 4.85 13.68
CA GLN A 20 1.23 4.43 14.50
C GLN A 20 1.50 2.92 14.41
N ARG A 21 0.51 2.12 13.99
CA ARG A 21 0.63 0.66 13.80
C ARG A 21 1.71 0.29 12.78
N ILE A 22 1.93 1.16 11.79
CA ILE A 22 2.91 0.97 10.70
C ILE A 22 4.07 1.96 10.77
N ASN A 23 4.23 2.70 11.87
CA ASN A 23 5.35 3.62 12.06
C ASN A 23 6.64 2.88 12.46
N ARG A 24 6.98 1.86 11.66
CA ARG A 24 8.15 0.98 11.80
C ARG A 24 8.37 0.26 10.46
N ASN A 25 9.47 -0.48 10.34
CA ASN A 25 9.66 -1.33 9.17
C ASN A 25 8.68 -2.53 9.22
N PRO A 26 8.18 -2.98 8.05
CA PRO A 26 7.41 -4.23 7.97
C PRO A 26 8.25 -5.41 8.45
N ASP A 27 7.59 -6.36 9.10
CA ASP A 27 8.14 -7.66 9.46
C ASP A 27 8.26 -8.59 8.24
N GLY A 28 7.49 -8.32 7.16
CA GLY A 28 7.61 -9.00 5.87
C GLY A 28 7.14 -8.11 4.72
N VAL A 29 7.71 -8.31 3.53
CA VAL A 29 7.35 -7.56 2.32
C VAL A 29 7.32 -8.49 1.13
N GLU A 30 6.24 -8.44 0.36
CA GLU A 30 6.09 -9.15 -0.90
C GLU A 30 5.81 -8.16 -2.03
N VAL A 31 6.66 -8.17 -3.06
CA VAL A 31 6.53 -7.27 -4.22
C VAL A 31 5.62 -7.92 -5.25
N LEU A 32 4.44 -7.35 -5.44
CA LEU A 32 3.45 -7.84 -6.40
C LEU A 32 3.72 -7.32 -7.81
N PHE A 33 4.29 -6.12 -7.91
CA PHE A 33 4.59 -5.46 -9.17
C PHE A 33 5.70 -4.43 -8.98
N SER A 34 6.69 -4.43 -9.88
CA SER A 34 7.68 -3.37 -9.99
C SER A 34 8.17 -3.28 -11.42
N SER A 35 7.70 -2.28 -12.17
CA SER A 35 8.18 -2.07 -13.55
C SER A 35 8.25 -0.62 -14.01
N GLY A 36 7.74 0.36 -13.24
CA GLY A 36 7.78 1.78 -13.58
C GLY A 36 6.96 2.20 -14.81
N ASN A 37 6.54 1.26 -15.66
CA ASN A 37 6.00 1.52 -16.99
C ASN A 37 4.47 1.32 -17.08
N PHE A 38 3.80 0.98 -15.98
CA PHE A 38 2.34 0.88 -15.97
C PHE A 38 1.72 2.25 -15.72
N VAL A 39 0.80 2.65 -16.59
CA VAL A 39 0.09 3.92 -16.48
C VAL A 39 -1.40 3.66 -16.38
N ASP A 40 -2.04 4.24 -15.37
CA ASP A 40 -3.49 4.17 -15.17
C ASP A 40 -4.02 5.55 -14.77
N GLN A 41 -5.06 6.04 -15.45
CA GLN A 41 -5.69 7.35 -15.20
C GLN A 41 -4.70 8.53 -15.08
N GLY A 42 -3.61 8.47 -15.85
CA GLY A 42 -2.55 9.48 -15.84
C GLY A 42 -1.62 9.43 -14.62
N PHE A 43 -1.60 8.33 -13.86
CA PHE A 43 -0.61 8.00 -12.84
C PHE A 43 0.32 6.93 -13.38
N SER A 44 1.63 7.13 -13.24
CA SER A 44 2.62 6.09 -13.47
C SER A 44 2.81 5.30 -12.17
N VAL A 45 2.44 4.02 -12.19
CA VAL A 45 2.61 3.13 -11.04
C VAL A 45 4.01 2.54 -11.10
N HIS A 46 4.79 2.79 -10.05
CA HIS A 46 6.16 2.32 -9.95
C HIS A 46 6.25 0.99 -9.22
N LYS A 47 5.45 0.83 -8.16
CA LYS A 47 5.52 -0.33 -7.29
C LYS A 47 4.20 -0.66 -6.62
N VAL A 48 3.93 -1.95 -6.43
CA VAL A 48 2.88 -2.48 -5.56
C VAL A 48 3.47 -3.55 -4.65
N GLU A 49 3.26 -3.41 -3.35
CA GLU A 49 3.74 -4.33 -2.31
C GLU A 49 2.59 -4.74 -1.38
N LEU A 50 2.67 -5.94 -0.82
CA LEU A 50 2.02 -6.27 0.44
C LEU A 50 3.06 -6.23 1.56
N ARG A 51 2.70 -5.62 2.68
CA ARG A 51 3.57 -5.46 3.85
C ARG A 51 2.90 -6.07 5.06
N LEU A 52 3.64 -6.88 5.80
CA LEU A 52 3.19 -7.52 7.03
C LEU A 52 3.77 -6.80 8.24
N TYR A 53 2.92 -6.54 9.23
CA TYR A 53 3.30 -6.07 10.56
C TYR A 53 2.68 -7.01 11.59
N LEU A 54 3.51 -7.60 12.44
CA LEU A 54 3.10 -8.48 13.53
C LEU A 54 2.95 -7.65 14.81
N GLU A 55 1.74 -7.53 15.35
CA GLU A 55 1.49 -6.55 16.43
C GLU A 55 1.58 -7.17 17.83
N LYS A 56 0.86 -8.28 18.04
CA LYS A 56 0.77 -8.98 19.32
C LYS A 56 0.73 -10.48 19.09
N ILE A 57 1.18 -11.25 20.07
CA ILE A 57 1.10 -12.70 20.05
C ILE A 57 0.09 -13.13 21.10
N ASP A 58 -0.92 -13.89 20.67
CA ASP A 58 -1.83 -14.60 21.55
C ASP A 58 -1.38 -16.05 21.68
N GLU A 59 -1.42 -16.61 22.89
CA GLU A 59 -0.92 -17.97 23.15
C GLU A 59 -1.69 -19.06 22.40
N LYS A 60 -2.97 -18.84 22.07
CA LYS A 60 -3.83 -19.82 21.39
C LYS A 60 -3.94 -19.53 19.89
N LEU A 61 -4.03 -18.26 19.53
CA LEU A 61 -4.32 -17.83 18.16
C LEU A 61 -3.06 -17.45 17.36
N GLY A 62 -1.91 -17.36 18.02
CA GLY A 62 -0.64 -17.00 17.40
C GLY A 62 -0.51 -15.48 17.16
N PRO A 63 0.35 -15.06 16.23
CA PRO A 63 0.59 -13.64 15.97
C PRO A 63 -0.60 -12.98 15.25
N TYR A 64 -0.98 -11.80 15.72
CA TYR A 64 -1.90 -10.91 15.04
C TYR A 64 -1.17 -10.26 13.86
N SER A 65 -1.61 -10.60 12.65
CA SER A 65 -1.09 -10.07 11.39
C SER A 65 -1.87 -8.82 10.99
N LEU A 66 -1.17 -7.73 10.72
CA LEU A 66 -1.68 -6.58 9.98
C LEU A 66 -1.00 -6.59 8.61
N ILE A 67 -1.77 -6.79 7.55
CA ILE A 67 -1.30 -6.75 6.16
C ILE A 67 -1.81 -5.47 5.52
N THR A 68 -0.88 -4.66 5.03
CA THR A 68 -1.21 -3.45 4.26
C THR A 68 -0.84 -3.66 2.80
N SER A 69 -1.55 -2.96 1.90
CA SER A 69 -1.12 -2.77 0.53
C SER A 69 -0.46 -1.41 0.39
N PHE A 70 0.73 -1.40 -0.20
CA PHE A 70 1.47 -0.18 -0.52
C PHE A 70 1.54 -0.01 -2.03
N VAL A 71 1.10 1.14 -2.53
CA VAL A 71 1.17 1.52 -3.96
C VAL A 71 1.96 2.81 -4.10
N GLU A 72 3.01 2.75 -4.89
CA GLU A 72 3.88 3.90 -5.21
C GLU A 72 3.64 4.37 -6.64
N THR A 73 3.44 5.69 -6.81
CA THR A 73 3.24 6.35 -8.10
C THR A 73 4.14 7.57 -8.27
N ASP A 74 4.10 8.16 -9.46
CA ASP A 74 4.76 9.43 -9.77
C ASP A 74 4.22 10.63 -8.96
N LYS A 75 2.98 10.54 -8.46
CA LYS A 75 2.30 11.63 -7.73
C LYS A 75 2.26 11.44 -6.22
N GLY A 76 2.76 10.31 -5.72
CA GLY A 76 2.70 9.97 -4.30
C GLY A 76 2.57 8.47 -4.05
N SER A 77 2.45 8.11 -2.79
CA SER A 77 2.22 6.74 -2.34
C SER A 77 0.99 6.66 -1.43
N VAL A 78 0.37 5.48 -1.42
CA VAL A 78 -0.72 5.14 -0.51
C VAL A 78 -0.41 3.81 0.16
N GLU A 79 -0.46 3.78 1.49
CA GLU A 79 -0.48 2.55 2.28
C GLU A 79 -1.83 2.43 2.98
N MET A 80 -2.54 1.32 2.74
CA MET A 80 -3.88 1.08 3.28
C MET A 80 -3.98 -0.34 3.84
N ILE A 81 -4.89 -0.56 4.81
CA ILE A 81 -5.16 -1.92 5.32
C ILE A 81 -5.73 -2.78 4.19
N TYR A 82 -5.10 -3.94 3.99
CA TYR A 82 -5.62 -4.98 3.12
C TYR A 82 -6.38 -6.04 3.92
N ASP A 83 -5.74 -6.57 4.97
CA ASP A 83 -6.31 -7.59 5.85
C ASP A 83 -5.69 -7.48 7.25
N GLU A 84 -6.44 -7.88 8.28
CA GLU A 84 -5.92 -7.98 9.64
C GLU A 84 -6.60 -9.09 10.45
N GLY A 85 -5.86 -9.67 11.40
CA GLY A 85 -6.38 -10.69 12.30
C GLY A 85 -5.36 -11.74 12.72
N PHE A 86 -5.82 -12.70 13.50
CA PHE A 86 -5.06 -13.92 13.79
C PHE A 86 -5.09 -14.83 12.56
N ARG A 87 -4.18 -14.58 11.63
CA ARG A 87 -4.12 -15.27 10.34
C ARG A 87 -3.22 -16.51 10.37
N GLY A 88 -2.55 -16.80 11.49
CA GLY A 88 -1.60 -17.89 11.63
C GLY A 88 -0.28 -17.64 10.91
N GLU A 89 0.61 -18.62 10.97
CA GLU A 89 1.90 -18.57 10.26
C GLU A 89 1.70 -18.48 8.75
N ASP A 90 2.63 -17.83 8.03
CA ASP A 90 2.59 -17.69 6.57
C ASP A 90 1.41 -16.87 5.99
N SER A 91 0.83 -15.98 6.80
CA SER A 91 -0.32 -15.13 6.44
C SER A 91 -0.07 -14.25 5.21
N LEU A 92 1.16 -13.74 5.06
CA LEU A 92 1.55 -12.89 3.94
C LEU A 92 1.52 -13.64 2.60
N ASN A 93 2.14 -14.82 2.54
CA ASN A 93 2.19 -15.63 1.31
C ASN A 93 0.80 -16.11 0.87
N ARG A 94 -0.05 -16.54 1.81
CA ARG A 94 -1.44 -16.88 1.48
C ARG A 94 -2.19 -15.70 0.87
N THR A 95 -1.95 -14.50 1.40
CA THR A 95 -2.55 -13.28 0.88
C THR A 95 -2.06 -12.96 -0.53
N VAL A 96 -0.75 -13.09 -0.78
CA VAL A 96 -0.17 -12.94 -2.13
C VAL A 96 -0.79 -13.91 -3.12
N GLN A 97 -0.90 -15.18 -2.76
CA GLN A 97 -1.49 -16.22 -3.61
C GLN A 97 -2.95 -15.91 -3.95
N PHE A 98 -3.75 -15.51 -2.96
CA PHE A 98 -5.14 -15.15 -3.18
C PHE A 98 -5.26 -13.92 -4.10
N LEU A 99 -4.44 -12.91 -3.88
CA LEU A 99 -4.50 -11.66 -4.61
C LEU A 99 -4.05 -11.80 -6.07
N THR A 100 -3.00 -12.59 -6.31
CA THR A 100 -2.49 -12.88 -7.66
C THR A 100 -3.45 -13.80 -8.44
N ALA A 101 -4.10 -14.76 -7.78
CA ALA A 101 -5.07 -15.65 -8.42
C ALA A 101 -6.37 -14.95 -8.87
N ASN A 102 -6.73 -13.83 -8.25
CA ASN A 102 -8.02 -13.16 -8.47
C ASN A 102 -7.92 -11.78 -9.14
N LEU A 103 -6.81 -11.48 -9.84
CA LEU A 103 -6.55 -10.15 -10.44
C LEU A 103 -6.70 -8.98 -9.43
N GLY A 104 -6.43 -9.25 -8.14
CA GLY A 104 -6.67 -8.29 -7.06
C GLY A 104 -5.74 -7.07 -7.08
N ILE A 105 -4.60 -7.15 -7.78
CA ILE A 105 -3.63 -6.06 -7.91
C ILE A 105 -4.28 -4.82 -8.53
N SER A 106 -5.09 -4.99 -9.58
CA SER A 106 -5.79 -3.88 -10.24
C SER A 106 -6.72 -3.13 -9.29
N GLY A 107 -7.37 -3.85 -8.37
CA GLY A 107 -8.22 -3.25 -7.34
C GLY A 107 -7.45 -2.46 -6.28
N LEU A 108 -6.21 -2.86 -5.95
CA LEU A 108 -5.32 -2.09 -5.09
C LEU A 108 -4.88 -0.78 -5.75
N ILE A 109 -4.50 -0.86 -7.03
CA ILE A 109 -4.07 0.30 -7.81
C ILE A 109 -5.22 1.29 -7.94
N LEU A 110 -6.41 0.84 -8.34
CA LEU A 110 -7.58 1.70 -8.54
C LEU A 110 -7.94 2.47 -7.26
N ARG A 111 -8.03 1.77 -6.12
CA ARG A 111 -8.33 2.41 -4.83
C ARG A 111 -7.26 3.46 -4.46
N SER A 112 -5.99 3.14 -4.66
CA SER A 112 -4.89 4.06 -4.37
C SER A 112 -4.92 5.31 -5.25
N ILE A 113 -5.23 5.16 -6.54
CA ILE A 113 -5.38 6.29 -7.47
C ILE A 113 -6.54 7.19 -7.05
N ILE A 114 -7.70 6.62 -6.70
CA ILE A 114 -8.86 7.39 -6.23
C ILE A 114 -8.49 8.19 -4.97
N THR A 115 -7.82 7.55 -4.00
CA THR A 115 -7.37 8.22 -2.77
C THR A 115 -6.41 9.37 -3.05
N LEU A 116 -5.43 9.19 -3.96
CA LEU A 116 -4.51 10.25 -4.36
C LEU A 116 -5.24 11.39 -5.08
N GLN A 117 -6.16 11.08 -6.00
CA GLN A 117 -6.96 12.08 -6.72
C GLN A 117 -7.76 12.96 -5.75
N ASP A 118 -8.50 12.35 -4.83
CA ASP A 118 -9.30 13.06 -3.83
C ASP A 118 -8.45 14.02 -2.98
N GLN A 119 -7.27 13.59 -2.53
CA GLN A 119 -6.37 14.47 -1.78
C GLN A 119 -5.78 15.60 -2.64
N ILE A 120 -5.43 15.32 -3.89
CA ILE A 120 -4.94 16.35 -4.82
C ILE A 120 -6.03 17.40 -5.10
N GLU A 121 -7.29 16.98 -5.23
CA GLU A 121 -8.42 17.89 -5.43
C GLU A 121 -8.68 18.76 -4.20
N LYS A 122 -8.63 18.18 -2.99
CA LYS A 122 -8.78 18.91 -1.72
C LYS A 122 -7.70 19.99 -1.49
N GLN A 123 -6.51 19.84 -2.06
CA GLN A 123 -5.45 20.85 -1.97
C GLN A 123 -5.63 22.03 -2.94
N LYS A 124 -6.51 21.91 -3.94
CA LYS A 124 -6.76 22.96 -4.93
C LYS A 124 -7.90 23.90 -4.55
N GLY A 125 -8.73 23.53 -3.58
CA GLY A 125 -9.84 24.33 -3.05
C GLY A 125 -9.46 24.99 -1.73
#